data_AF-D9PM17-F1
#
_entry.id   AF-D9PM17-F1
#
_cell.length_a   1.000
_cell.length_b   1.000
_cell.length_c   1.000
_cell.angle_alpha   90.00
_cell.angle_beta   90.00
_cell.angle_gamma   90.00
#
_symmetry.space_group_name_H-M   'P 1'
#
loop_
_entity.id
_entity.type
_entity.pdbx_description
1 polymer ?
#
loop_
_entity_poly.entity_id
_entity_poly.type
_entity_poly.pdbx_seq_one_letter_code
_entity_poly.pdbx_strand_id
1 'polypeptide(L)' 'MFCNQCEQARNVVGCTGMGICGKDPDIQSLQETLLYGLKGLAAYAHHARR' A
#
# COMPACT_ATOMS: atom_id res chain seq x y z
N MET A 1 -4.30 -8.80 3.41
CA MET A 1 -3.57 -8.44 2.18
C MET A 1 -4.56 -8.11 1.06
N PHE A 2 -4.44 -6.93 0.46
CA PHE A 2 -5.10 -6.58 -0.81
C PHE A 2 -4.17 -5.62 -1.56
N CYS A 3 -3.87 -5.89 -2.83
CA CYS A 3 -3.01 -5.05 -3.67
C CYS A 3 -3.51 -5.01 -5.11
N ASN A 4 -3.81 -3.81 -5.61
CA ASN A 4 -4.31 -3.55 -6.97
C ASN A 4 -3.53 -2.44 -7.68
N GLN A 5 -2.28 -2.19 -7.27
CA GLN A 5 -1.48 -1.04 -7.69
C GLN A 5 -0.86 -1.18 -9.10
N CYS A 6 -0.69 -2.40 -9.59
CA CYS A 6 -0.14 -2.66 -10.92
C CYS A 6 -1.23 -3.14 -11.87
N GLU A 7 -1.05 -2.87 -13.18
CA GLU A 7 -1.95 -3.30 -14.26
C GLU A 7 -2.18 -4.82 -14.27
N GLN A 8 -1.18 -5.59 -13.88
CA GLN A 8 -1.20 -7.05 -13.89
C GLN A 8 -1.98 -7.67 -12.70
N ALA A 9 -2.63 -6.87 -11.86
CA ALA A 9 -3.36 -7.36 -10.69
C ALA A 9 -4.35 -8.49 -11.08
N ARG A 10 -4.40 -9.54 -10.25
CA ARG A 10 -5.16 -10.76 -10.56
C ARG A 10 -6.64 -10.44 -10.85
N ASN A 11 -7.14 -10.98 -11.96
CA ASN A 11 -8.51 -10.79 -12.45
C ASN A 11 -8.92 -9.31 -12.63
N VAL A 12 -7.97 -8.38 -12.80
CA VAL A 12 -8.21 -6.92 -12.91
C VAL A 12 -8.90 -6.34 -11.67
N VAL A 13 -8.87 -7.04 -10.52
CA VAL A 13 -9.48 -6.58 -9.26
C VAL A 13 -8.41 -6.31 -8.21
N GLY A 14 -7.54 -7.29 -7.95
CA GLY A 14 -6.55 -7.20 -6.88
C GLY A 14 -6.03 -8.55 -6.41
N CYS A 15 -4.81 -8.55 -5.85
CA CYS A 15 -4.19 -9.73 -5.26
C CYS A 15 -4.49 -9.77 -3.76
N THR A 16 -5.11 -10.87 -3.29
CA THR A 16 -5.46 -11.09 -1.86
C THR A 16 -4.52 -12.06 -1.12
N GLY A 17 -3.77 -12.89 -1.86
CA GLY A 17 -2.61 -13.65 -1.41
C GLY A 17 -1.37 -13.20 -2.17
N MET A 18 -0.34 -14.04 -2.29
CA MET A 18 0.90 -13.70 -3.01
C MET A 18 0.62 -13.00 -4.35
N GLY A 19 1.23 -11.83 -4.53
CA GLY A 19 1.04 -11.00 -5.71
C GLY A 19 1.54 -11.68 -6.98
N ILE A 20 0.97 -11.33 -8.14
CA ILE A 20 1.45 -11.85 -9.43
C ILE A 20 2.92 -11.51 -9.71
N CYS A 21 3.39 -10.39 -9.15
CA CYS A 21 4.78 -9.96 -9.20
C CYS A 21 5.67 -10.64 -8.13
N GLY A 22 5.16 -11.64 -7.41
CA GLY A 22 5.88 -12.32 -6.33
C GLY A 22 5.86 -11.59 -4.98
N LYS A 23 5.07 -10.52 -4.82
CA LYS A 23 4.99 -9.77 -3.56
C LYS A 23 4.36 -10.61 -2.45
N ASP A 24 5.12 -10.80 -1.37
CA ASP A 24 4.70 -11.51 -0.17
C ASP A 24 3.62 -10.73 0.64
N PRO A 25 2.62 -11.41 1.23
CA PRO A 25 1.61 -10.77 2.09
C PRO A 25 2.16 -9.93 3.24
N ASP A 26 3.26 -10.34 3.87
CA ASP A 26 3.86 -9.63 4.99
C ASP A 26 4.54 -8.35 4.51
N ILE A 27 5.23 -8.42 3.37
CA ILE A 27 5.83 -7.25 2.72
C ILE A 27 4.76 -6.25 2.29
N GLN A 28 3.62 -6.71 1.76
CA GLN A 28 2.50 -5.82 1.45
C GLN A 28 1.96 -5.15 2.72
N SER A 29 1.84 -5.89 3.83
CA SER A 29 1.35 -5.33 5.09
C SER A 29 2.31 -4.27 5.67
N LEU A 30 3.62 -4.47 5.52
CA LEU A 30 4.63 -3.46 5.85
C LEU A 30 4.52 -2.21 4.97
N GLN A 31 4.30 -2.36 3.65
CA GLN A 31 4.08 -1.24 2.73
C GLN A 31 2.85 -0.40 3.11
N GLU A 32 1.73 -1.05 3.46
CA GLU A 32 0.52 -0.36 3.92
C GLU A 32 0.75 0.37 5.25
N THR A 33 1.51 -0.23 6.18
CA THR A 33 1.87 0.38 7.47
C THR A 33 2.72 1.63 7.27
N LEU A 34 3.72 1.55 6.38
CA LEU A 34 4.54 2.70 6.01
C LEU A 34 3.69 3.81 5.40
N LEU A 35 2.81 3.47 4.46
CA LEU A 35 1.92 4.45 3.82
C LEU A 35 0.99 5.14 4.84
N TYR A 36 0.47 4.38 5.81
CA TYR A 36 -0.33 4.92 6.90
C TYR A 36 0.48 5.92 7.75
N GLY A 37 1.71 5.59 8.13
CA GLY A 37 2.60 6.49 8.86
C GLY A 37 2.90 7.77 8.08
N LEU A 38 3.18 7.65 6.77
CA LEU A 38 3.46 8.80 5.90
C LEU A 38 2.24 9.73 5.77
N LYS A 39 1.02 9.19 5.70
CA LYS A 39 -0.21 10.00 5.71
C LYS A 39 -0.33 10.82 7.01
N GLY A 40 0.00 10.23 8.16
CA GLY A 40 0.02 10.94 9.44
C GLY A 40 1.07 12.07 9.47
N LEU A 41 2.29 11.79 9.02
CA LEU A 41 3.34 12.79 8.90
C LEU A 41 2.93 13.95 7.97
N ALA A 42 2.34 13.62 6.82
CA ALA A 42 1.86 14.61 5.86
C ALA A 42 0.77 15.51 6.45
N ALA A 43 -0.11 14.97 7.29
CA ALA A 43 -1.13 15.76 8.00
C ALA A 43 -0.48 16.82 8.91
N TYR A 44 0.47 16.43 9.77
CA TYR A 44 1.19 17.37 10.63
C TYR A 44 1.98 18.40 9.83
N ALA A 45 2.68 17.98 8.77
CA ALA A 45 3.41 18.90 7.90
C ALA A 45 2.49 19.92 7.21
N HIS A 46 1.30 19.51 6.77
CA HIS A 46 0.30 20.40 6.20
C HIS A 46 -0.26 21.38 7.24
N HIS A 47 -0.51 20.93 8.48
CA HIS A 47 -0.94 21.80 9.57
C HIS A 47 0.12 22.82 9.98
N ALA A 48 1.40 22.45 9.97
CA ALA A 48 2.51 23.36 10.31
C ALA A 48 2.83 24.40 9.22
N ARG A 49 2.37 24.18 7.98
CA ARG A 49 2.54 25.11 6.86
C ARG A 49 1.42 26.15 6.71
N ARG A 50 0.30 25.96 7.42
CA ARG A 50 -0.79 26.93 7.52
C ARG A 50 -0.54 27.87 8.69
#